data_AF-A0A2V6WA56-F1
#
_entry.id   AF-A0A2V6WA56-F1
#
_cell.length_a   1.000
_cell.length_b   1.000
_cell.length_c   1.000
_cell.angle_alpha   90.00
_cell.angle_beta   90.00
_cell.angle_gamma   90.00
#
_symmetry.space_group_name_H-M   'P 1'
#
loop_
_entity.id
_entity.type
_entity.pdbx_description
1 polymer ?
#
loop_
_entity_poly.entity_id
_entity_poly.type
_entity_poly.pdbx_seq_one_letter_code
_entity_poly.pdbx_strand_id
1 'polypeptide(L)'
;MRKPFLAAAIVAIVIGTFGPALAVDIGGLNVPVGSVFSVAQIYENVPTAIGDTLAGYGKVDSINSIPVGNLCTGCELTYQFGGYTVAAVSPTEIRFSGGFIKFYLGFGADNDFTTGNAGGSAGDLAEATNGTLFLTVKGHAVDAAGNTFIGTGVNIGTIVPTGFGSGLLDVDTNAGGIANAFFDTNSIVAAFGGPADFQTGSSFTALNPVYPSECPGGPACLRGSADATGSVRDARNPEDVPEPATYFLMLTGLGALGFVSARRRA
;
A
#
# COMPACT_ATOMS: atom_id res chain seq x y z
N MET A 1 -20.56 16.19 64.72
CA MET A 1 -19.35 15.34 64.73
C MET A 1 -19.21 14.71 63.35
N ARG A 2 -18.12 15.06 62.65
CA ARG A 2 -17.79 14.59 61.29
C ARG A 2 -17.21 13.19 61.36
N LYS A 3 -17.64 12.27 60.49
CA LYS A 3 -16.84 11.11 60.08
C LYS A 3 -16.87 11.03 58.54
N PRO A 4 -15.69 10.91 57.90
CA PRO A 4 -15.51 11.23 56.49
C PRO A 4 -15.96 10.09 55.56
N PHE A 5 -16.51 10.47 54.41
CA PHE A 5 -16.73 9.62 53.25
C PHE A 5 -15.36 9.14 52.72
N LEU A 6 -15.12 7.84 52.77
CA LEU A 6 -14.01 7.18 52.07
C LEU A 6 -14.37 7.08 50.59
N ALA A 7 -13.67 7.86 49.78
CA ALA A 7 -13.70 7.77 48.33
C ALA A 7 -12.99 6.47 47.89
N ALA A 8 -13.73 5.55 47.29
CA ALA A 8 -13.16 4.39 46.61
C ALA A 8 -12.59 4.83 45.25
N ALA A 9 -11.27 4.97 45.17
CA ALA A 9 -10.56 5.10 43.89
C ALA A 9 -10.27 3.69 43.36
N ILE A 10 -11.06 3.22 42.39
CA ILE A 10 -10.73 2.04 41.59
C ILE A 10 -9.73 2.52 40.54
N VAL A 11 -8.43 2.32 40.80
CA VAL A 11 -7.40 2.46 39.77
C VAL A 11 -7.31 1.12 39.05
N ALA A 12 -7.99 1.01 37.90
CA ALA A 12 -7.77 -0.11 36.98
C ALA A 12 -6.44 0.15 36.24
N ILE A 13 -5.35 -0.43 36.74
CA ILE A 13 -4.10 -0.52 35.97
C ILE A 13 -4.32 -1.62 34.93
N VAL A 14 -4.69 -1.23 33.71
CA VAL A 14 -4.60 -2.13 32.56
C VAL A 14 -3.12 -2.22 32.20
N ILE A 15 -2.45 -3.27 32.66
CA ILE A 15 -1.16 -3.68 32.12
C ILE A 15 -1.45 -4.29 30.75
N GLY A 16 -1.47 -3.44 29.72
CA GLY A 16 -1.45 -3.89 28.33
C GLY A 16 -0.13 -4.61 28.08
N THR A 17 -0.16 -5.93 28.06
CA THR A 17 0.95 -6.70 27.52
C THR A 17 0.92 -6.49 26.00
N PHE A 18 1.84 -5.68 25.48
CA PHE A 18 2.12 -5.65 24.06
C PHE A 18 2.76 -7.00 23.71
N GLY A 19 1.97 -7.93 23.14
CA GLY A 19 2.52 -9.13 22.52
C GLY A 19 3.48 -8.75 21.40
N PRO A 20 4.46 -9.62 21.04
CA PRO A 20 5.25 -9.41 19.84
C PRO A 20 4.30 -9.24 18.65
N ALA A 21 4.58 -8.28 17.78
CA ALA A 21 3.82 -8.06 16.55
C ALA A 21 3.63 -9.41 15.85
N LEU A 22 2.37 -9.85 15.75
CA LEU A 22 2.02 -11.09 15.06
C LEU A 22 2.55 -10.96 13.63
N ALA A 23 3.36 -11.91 13.18
CA ALA A 23 3.84 -11.98 11.81
C ALA A 23 3.33 -13.27 11.18
N VAL A 24 2.98 -13.20 9.90
CA VAL A 24 2.50 -14.33 9.10
C VAL A 24 3.59 -14.69 8.10
N ASP A 25 4.01 -15.95 8.10
CA ASP A 25 4.92 -16.47 7.07
C ASP A 25 4.12 -16.77 5.79
N ILE A 26 4.42 -16.04 4.73
CA ILE A 26 3.80 -16.20 3.41
C ILE A 26 4.90 -16.49 2.40
N GLY A 27 5.06 -17.77 2.05
CA GLY A 27 6.05 -18.20 1.06
C GLY A 27 7.50 -17.97 1.48
N GLY A 28 7.79 -17.92 2.79
CA GLY A 28 9.10 -17.67 3.34
C GLY A 28 9.35 -16.21 3.75
N LEU A 29 8.46 -15.28 3.38
CA LEU A 29 8.48 -13.88 3.83
C LEU A 29 7.67 -13.73 5.12
N ASN A 30 8.32 -13.31 6.21
CA ASN A 30 7.63 -13.02 7.47
C ASN A 30 7.00 -11.62 7.40
N VAL A 31 5.70 -11.54 7.17
CA VAL A 31 4.98 -10.27 7.04
C VAL A 31 4.37 -9.86 8.39
N PRO A 32 4.74 -8.71 8.97
CA PRO A 32 4.10 -8.21 10.20
C PRO A 32 2.62 -7.86 9.96
N VAL A 33 1.76 -8.09 10.94
CA VAL A 33 0.36 -7.61 10.93
C VAL A 33 0.32 -6.08 10.88
N GLY A 34 -0.68 -5.52 10.18
CA GLY A 34 -0.81 -4.07 9.94
C GLY A 34 0.23 -3.54 8.94
N SER A 35 0.52 -4.28 7.87
CA SER A 35 1.67 -4.08 7.00
C SER A 35 1.54 -2.87 6.06
N VAL A 36 2.51 -1.97 6.15
CA VAL A 36 2.79 -0.90 5.19
C VAL A 36 3.97 -1.34 4.33
N PHE A 37 3.78 -1.42 3.02
CA PHE A 37 4.85 -1.58 2.03
C PHE A 37 5.47 -0.20 1.79
N SER A 38 6.76 -0.06 2.06
CA SER A 38 7.51 1.12 1.66
C SER A 38 8.36 0.79 0.45
N VAL A 39 8.05 1.49 -0.64
CA VAL A 39 8.52 1.23 -1.99
C VAL A 39 9.47 2.36 -2.39
N ALA A 40 10.77 2.19 -2.19
CA ALA A 40 11.68 3.31 -2.40
C ALA A 40 12.00 3.59 -3.87
N GLN A 41 11.69 2.66 -4.78
CA GLN A 41 12.11 2.77 -6.17
C GLN A 41 10.97 2.45 -7.13
N ILE A 42 10.48 3.48 -7.82
CA ILE A 42 9.65 3.36 -9.01
C ILE A 42 10.47 3.73 -10.23
N TYR A 43 10.33 2.92 -11.30
CA TYR A 43 10.71 3.26 -12.66
C TYR A 43 9.45 3.14 -13.51
N GLU A 44 9.06 4.22 -14.19
CA GLU A 44 7.81 4.24 -14.96
C GLU A 44 7.91 5.01 -16.28
N ASN A 45 7.01 4.71 -17.22
CA ASN A 45 6.88 5.50 -18.44
C ASN A 45 6.19 6.85 -18.19
N VAL A 46 6.07 7.68 -19.22
CA VAL A 46 5.42 9.00 -19.13
C VAL A 46 4.20 9.06 -20.04
N PRO A 47 2.98 8.85 -19.50
CA PRO A 47 1.74 9.11 -20.23
C PRO A 47 1.57 10.61 -20.48
N THR A 48 1.19 10.99 -21.70
CA THR A 48 1.07 12.41 -22.11
C THR A 48 -0.32 12.79 -22.64
N ALA A 49 -1.12 11.81 -23.04
CA ALA A 49 -2.42 12.01 -23.64
C ALA A 49 -3.48 11.01 -23.12
N ILE A 50 -4.76 11.32 -23.34
CA ILE A 50 -5.88 10.41 -23.07
C ILE A 50 -5.72 9.15 -23.92
N GLY A 51 -5.92 7.99 -23.31
CA GLY A 51 -5.72 6.68 -23.93
C GLY A 51 -4.30 6.13 -23.81
N ASP A 52 -3.31 6.93 -23.40
CA ASP A 52 -1.99 6.41 -23.05
C ASP A 52 -2.10 5.49 -21.82
N THR A 53 -1.13 4.59 -21.67
CA THR A 53 -1.06 3.68 -20.53
C THR A 53 0.10 4.01 -19.62
N LEU A 54 -0.13 3.96 -18.30
CA LEU A 54 0.92 3.99 -17.29
C LEU A 54 1.36 2.57 -16.94
N ALA A 55 2.67 2.34 -16.96
CA ALA A 55 3.30 1.09 -16.57
C ALA A 55 4.71 1.33 -16.05
N GLY A 56 5.17 0.42 -15.21
CA GLY A 56 6.47 0.52 -14.57
C GLY A 56 6.77 -0.67 -13.68
N TYR A 57 7.90 -0.59 -12.99
CA TYR A 57 8.39 -1.63 -12.10
C TYR A 57 9.23 -1.03 -10.98
N GLY A 58 9.58 -1.87 -10.01
CA GLY A 58 10.41 -1.43 -8.90
C GLY A 58 10.65 -2.50 -7.85
N LYS A 59 11.17 -2.05 -6.71
CA LYS A 59 11.48 -2.88 -5.55
C LYS A 59 10.85 -2.33 -4.29
N VAL A 60 10.32 -3.24 -3.46
CA VAL A 60 9.89 -2.96 -2.09
C VAL A 60 11.12 -3.06 -1.20
N ASP A 61 11.49 -1.94 -0.58
CA ASP A 61 12.69 -1.87 0.25
C ASP A 61 12.42 -2.36 1.66
N SER A 62 11.24 -2.04 2.20
CA SER A 62 10.87 -2.42 3.56
C SER A 62 9.37 -2.63 3.73
N ILE A 63 9.01 -3.43 4.73
CA ILE A 63 7.64 -3.56 5.22
C ILE A 63 7.63 -3.15 6.69
N ASN A 64 6.78 -2.20 7.07
CA ASN A 64 6.75 -1.60 8.41
C ASN A 64 8.15 -1.11 8.88
N SER A 65 8.89 -0.47 7.98
CA SER A 65 10.27 0.00 8.21
C SER A 65 11.30 -1.11 8.51
N ILE A 66 10.95 -2.38 8.27
CA ILE A 66 11.88 -3.51 8.37
C ILE A 66 12.33 -3.86 6.94
N PRO A 67 13.65 -3.81 6.65
CA PRO A 67 14.16 -4.17 5.32
C PRO A 67 13.72 -5.57 4.92
N VAL A 68 13.34 -5.76 3.64
CA VAL A 68 12.84 -7.06 3.16
C VAL A 68 13.84 -8.20 3.41
N GLY A 69 15.14 -7.94 3.26
CA GLY A 69 16.20 -8.93 3.56
C GLY A 69 16.32 -9.35 5.04
N ASN A 70 15.64 -8.64 5.96
CA ASN A 70 15.50 -9.04 7.36
C ASN A 70 14.19 -9.80 7.62
N LEU A 71 13.22 -9.73 6.70
CA LEU A 71 11.94 -10.45 6.77
C LEU A 71 12.02 -11.84 6.15
N CYS A 72 12.95 -12.02 5.21
CA CYS A 72 13.37 -13.32 4.69
C CYS A 72 14.86 -13.35 4.32
N THR A 73 15.48 -14.51 4.49
CA THR A 73 16.91 -14.68 4.18
C THR A 73 17.10 -14.85 2.67
N GLY A 74 17.92 -13.98 2.06
CA GLY A 74 18.32 -14.13 0.65
C GLY A 74 17.18 -13.92 -0.33
N CYS A 75 16.18 -13.11 0.04
CA CYS A 75 15.04 -12.79 -0.79
C CYS A 75 15.03 -11.33 -1.25
N GLU A 76 14.16 -11.05 -2.22
CA GLU A 76 13.69 -9.70 -2.52
C GLU A 76 12.20 -9.69 -2.84
N LEU A 77 11.61 -8.51 -2.73
CA LEU A 77 10.23 -8.28 -3.10
C LEU A 77 10.21 -7.16 -4.15
N THR A 78 9.91 -7.54 -5.38
CA THR A 78 9.83 -6.64 -6.53
C THR A 78 8.38 -6.49 -6.97
N TYR A 79 8.12 -5.56 -7.88
CA TYR A 79 6.78 -5.41 -8.43
C TYR A 79 6.83 -4.85 -9.84
N GLN A 80 5.76 -5.13 -10.58
CA GLN A 80 5.38 -4.41 -11.78
C GLN A 80 3.99 -3.83 -11.61
N PHE A 81 3.72 -2.74 -12.32
CA PHE A 81 2.38 -2.18 -12.45
C PHE A 81 2.10 -1.83 -13.90
N GLY A 82 0.82 -1.84 -14.25
CA GLY A 82 0.38 -1.60 -15.62
C GLY A 82 -1.12 -1.62 -15.74
N GLY A 83 -1.64 -1.48 -16.96
CA GLY A 83 -3.08 -1.50 -17.24
C GLY A 83 -3.84 -0.25 -16.78
N TYR A 84 -3.14 0.77 -16.28
CA TYR A 84 -3.69 2.08 -15.99
C TYR A 84 -3.84 2.86 -17.30
N THR A 85 -5.05 3.27 -17.65
CA THR A 85 -5.31 4.04 -18.89
C THR A 85 -5.67 5.48 -18.54
N VAL A 86 -5.02 6.46 -19.19
CA VAL A 86 -5.31 7.88 -18.98
C VAL A 86 -6.75 8.17 -19.40
N ALA A 87 -7.57 8.54 -18.41
CA ALA A 87 -8.97 8.93 -18.60
C ALA A 87 -9.12 10.44 -18.74
N ALA A 88 -8.27 11.21 -18.07
CA ALA A 88 -8.23 12.67 -18.17
C ALA A 88 -6.80 13.19 -17.92
N VAL A 89 -6.43 14.28 -18.57
CA VAL A 89 -5.13 14.93 -18.37
C VAL A 89 -5.26 16.44 -18.51
N SER A 90 -4.51 17.16 -17.67
CA SER A 90 -4.35 18.61 -17.65
C SER A 90 -2.92 18.94 -17.21
N PRO A 91 -2.47 20.21 -17.32
CA PRO A 91 -1.11 20.59 -16.91
C PRO A 91 -0.75 20.31 -15.44
N THR A 92 -1.75 20.12 -14.57
CA THR A 92 -1.57 19.94 -13.12
C THR A 92 -2.11 18.62 -12.58
N GLU A 93 -2.85 17.86 -13.38
CA GLU A 93 -3.55 16.65 -12.94
C GLU A 93 -3.70 15.64 -14.08
N ILE A 94 -3.51 14.37 -13.78
CA ILE A 94 -3.77 13.23 -14.67
C ILE A 94 -4.56 12.18 -13.89
N ARG A 95 -5.58 11.60 -14.53
CA ARG A 95 -6.44 10.57 -13.93
C ARG A 95 -6.35 9.31 -14.77
N PHE A 96 -6.27 8.18 -14.09
CA PHE A 96 -6.20 6.87 -14.70
C PHE A 96 -7.38 6.01 -14.27
N SER A 97 -7.80 5.12 -15.16
CA SER A 97 -8.77 4.05 -14.89
C SER A 97 -8.11 2.68 -15.02
N GLY A 98 -8.68 1.68 -14.35
CA GLY A 98 -8.15 0.31 -14.35
C GLY A 98 -6.89 0.14 -13.51
N GLY A 99 -5.91 -0.55 -14.05
CA GLY A 99 -4.62 -0.74 -13.40
C GLY A 99 -4.51 -1.98 -12.53
N PHE A 100 -3.28 -2.48 -12.42
CA PHE A 100 -2.87 -3.53 -11.50
C PHE A 100 -1.47 -3.26 -10.97
N ILE A 101 -1.19 -3.83 -9.81
CA ILE A 101 0.17 -3.99 -9.28
C ILE A 101 0.35 -5.47 -8.93
N LYS A 102 1.43 -6.07 -9.41
CA LYS A 102 1.80 -7.45 -9.12
C LYS A 102 3.14 -7.44 -8.42
N PHE A 103 3.17 -8.02 -7.23
CA PHE A 103 4.37 -8.18 -6.43
C PHE A 103 4.96 -9.57 -6.62
N TYR A 104 6.28 -9.68 -6.67
CA TYR A 104 7.01 -10.91 -6.90
C TYR A 104 8.02 -11.13 -5.78
N LEU A 105 7.96 -12.31 -5.16
CA LEU A 105 8.89 -12.72 -4.13
C LEU A 105 9.97 -13.60 -4.79
N GLY A 106 11.18 -13.06 -4.85
CA GLY A 106 12.36 -13.70 -5.44
C GLY A 106 13.29 -14.28 -4.38
N PHE A 107 13.95 -15.39 -4.70
CA PHE A 107 14.96 -16.04 -3.85
C PHE A 107 16.11 -16.57 -4.70
N GLY A 108 17.30 -16.69 -4.11
CA GLY A 108 18.43 -17.37 -4.76
C GLY A 108 18.87 -16.65 -6.02
N ALA A 109 18.67 -17.28 -7.19
CA ALA A 109 19.00 -16.69 -8.49
C ALA A 109 18.04 -15.55 -8.88
N ASP A 110 16.79 -15.59 -8.39
CA ASP A 110 15.76 -14.57 -8.64
C ASP A 110 15.80 -13.45 -7.58
N ASN A 111 16.90 -13.35 -6.83
CA ASN A 111 17.20 -12.20 -5.97
C ASN A 111 18.32 -11.39 -6.62
N ASP A 112 18.00 -10.85 -7.79
CA ASP A 112 18.95 -10.30 -8.73
C ASP A 112 18.52 -8.93 -9.28
N PHE A 113 17.38 -8.38 -8.86
CA PHE A 113 16.90 -7.10 -9.35
C PHE A 113 17.95 -6.01 -9.18
N THR A 114 18.37 -5.48 -10.31
CA THR A 114 19.22 -4.30 -10.41
C THR A 114 18.62 -3.31 -11.39
N THR A 115 19.15 -2.09 -11.34
CA THR A 115 18.79 -1.06 -12.32
C THR A 115 20.01 -0.74 -13.15
N GLY A 116 19.81 -0.44 -14.43
CA GLY A 116 20.92 -0.22 -15.35
C GLY A 116 21.56 -1.52 -15.84
N ASN A 117 20.82 -2.64 -15.92
CA ASN A 117 21.37 -3.84 -16.53
C ASN A 117 21.58 -3.67 -18.04
N ALA A 118 22.36 -4.58 -18.64
CA ALA A 118 22.71 -4.50 -20.06
C ALA A 118 21.51 -4.70 -21.00
N GLY A 119 20.38 -5.21 -20.49
CA GLY A 119 19.13 -5.41 -21.22
C GLY A 119 18.23 -4.17 -21.28
N GLY A 120 18.64 -3.05 -20.69
CA GLY A 120 17.82 -1.85 -20.62
C GLY A 120 16.62 -2.01 -19.68
N SER A 121 15.60 -1.18 -19.81
CA SER A 121 14.42 -1.29 -18.93
C SER A 121 13.65 -2.59 -19.11
N ALA A 122 13.75 -3.24 -20.28
CA ALA A 122 13.17 -4.55 -20.52
C ALA A 122 13.88 -5.66 -19.73
N GLY A 123 15.20 -5.55 -19.57
CA GLY A 123 15.97 -6.45 -18.72
C GLY A 123 15.60 -6.26 -17.26
N ASP A 124 15.60 -5.01 -16.78
CA ASP A 124 15.24 -4.72 -15.38
C ASP A 124 13.81 -5.20 -15.06
N LEU A 125 12.86 -5.06 -16.00
CA LEU A 125 11.50 -5.58 -15.85
C LEU A 125 11.47 -7.12 -15.78
N ALA A 126 12.33 -7.80 -16.55
CA ALA A 126 12.44 -9.25 -16.50
C ALA A 126 12.94 -9.72 -15.13
N GLU A 127 13.96 -9.06 -14.56
CA GLU A 127 14.43 -9.30 -13.19
C GLU A 127 13.35 -8.93 -12.15
N ALA A 128 12.61 -7.85 -12.34
CA ALA A 128 11.52 -7.47 -11.43
C ALA A 128 10.32 -8.45 -11.42
N THR A 129 10.25 -9.39 -12.36
CA THR A 129 9.09 -10.28 -12.55
C THR A 129 9.44 -11.77 -12.63
N ASN A 130 10.71 -12.14 -12.39
CA ASN A 130 11.19 -13.52 -12.45
C ASN A 130 10.82 -14.36 -11.19
N GLY A 131 10.47 -13.70 -10.08
CA GLY A 131 10.11 -14.36 -8.82
C GLY A 131 8.72 -15.00 -8.81
N THR A 132 8.35 -15.57 -7.66
CA THR A 132 7.00 -16.13 -7.44
C THR A 132 5.99 -15.00 -7.29
N LEU A 133 4.85 -15.06 -8.00
CA LEU A 133 3.76 -14.09 -7.83
C LEU A 133 3.25 -14.11 -6.37
N PHE A 134 3.58 -13.06 -5.64
CA PHE A 134 3.32 -12.91 -4.22
C PHE A 134 1.93 -12.35 -3.97
N LEU A 135 1.64 -11.18 -4.51
CA LEU A 135 0.38 -10.46 -4.30
C LEU A 135 -0.04 -9.81 -5.62
N THR A 136 -1.32 -9.92 -5.96
CA THR A 136 -1.90 -9.12 -7.04
C THR A 136 -2.97 -8.21 -6.49
N VAL A 137 -2.87 -6.93 -6.83
CA VAL A 137 -3.90 -5.93 -6.55
C VAL A 137 -4.30 -5.21 -7.84
N LYS A 138 -5.53 -4.71 -7.90
CA LYS A 138 -6.11 -3.96 -9.01
C LYS A 138 -6.64 -2.62 -8.53
N GLY A 139 -6.77 -1.66 -9.43
CA GLY A 139 -7.30 -0.34 -9.10
C GLY A 139 -8.71 -0.40 -8.52
N HIS A 140 -8.90 0.23 -7.35
CA HIS A 140 -10.18 0.48 -6.73
C HIS A 140 -10.65 1.91 -7.07
N ALA A 141 -11.95 2.13 -7.21
CA ALA A 141 -12.48 3.42 -7.64
C ALA A 141 -12.24 4.53 -6.59
N VAL A 142 -11.63 5.65 -7.02
CA VAL A 142 -11.39 6.83 -6.18
C VAL A 142 -12.35 7.98 -6.44
N ASP A 143 -13.15 7.90 -7.52
CA ASP A 143 -14.21 8.86 -7.83
C ASP A 143 -15.41 8.21 -8.54
N ALA A 144 -16.47 8.99 -8.71
CA ALA A 144 -17.71 8.54 -9.36
C ALA A 144 -17.54 8.21 -10.86
N ALA A 145 -16.45 8.65 -11.49
CA ALA A 145 -16.15 8.34 -12.88
C ALA A 145 -15.41 7.00 -13.02
N GLY A 146 -15.09 6.33 -11.92
CA GLY A 146 -14.39 5.05 -11.92
C GLY A 146 -12.89 5.18 -12.17
N ASN A 147 -12.31 6.36 -11.97
CA ASN A 147 -10.86 6.49 -11.94
C ASN A 147 -10.31 5.73 -10.73
N THR A 148 -9.10 5.19 -10.84
CA THR A 148 -8.47 4.33 -9.83
C THR A 148 -7.16 4.88 -9.30
N PHE A 149 -6.54 5.81 -10.05
CA PHE A 149 -5.30 6.48 -9.66
C PHE A 149 -5.28 7.91 -10.18
N ILE A 150 -4.77 8.84 -9.37
CA ILE A 150 -4.70 10.26 -9.70
C ILE A 150 -3.28 10.75 -9.46
N GLY A 151 -2.67 11.33 -10.50
CA GLY A 151 -1.43 12.08 -10.40
C GLY A 151 -1.71 13.58 -10.37
N THR A 152 -1.01 14.31 -9.50
CA THR A 152 -1.04 15.78 -9.44
C THR A 152 0.38 16.33 -9.42
N GLY A 153 0.60 17.51 -9.99
CA GLY A 153 1.94 18.09 -10.00
C GLY A 153 2.09 19.25 -10.97
N VAL A 154 3.30 19.38 -11.51
CA VAL A 154 3.67 20.37 -12.52
C VAL A 154 4.09 19.67 -13.81
N ASN A 155 3.82 20.32 -14.94
CA ASN A 155 4.14 19.82 -16.28
C ASN A 155 3.53 18.43 -16.56
N ILE A 156 2.36 18.15 -15.98
CA ILE A 156 1.61 16.93 -16.26
C ILE A 156 1.15 16.96 -17.72
N GLY A 157 1.18 15.80 -18.39
CA GLY A 157 0.91 15.68 -19.83
C GLY A 157 2.09 16.07 -20.72
N THR A 158 3.28 16.31 -20.15
CA THR A 158 4.52 16.55 -20.88
C THR A 158 5.51 15.40 -20.65
N ILE A 159 6.67 15.44 -21.32
CA ILE A 159 7.73 14.44 -21.14
C ILE A 159 8.60 14.65 -19.88
N VAL A 160 8.39 15.74 -19.13
CA VAL A 160 9.15 16.06 -17.91
C VAL A 160 8.25 16.42 -16.71
N PRO A 161 7.27 15.56 -16.35
CA PRO A 161 6.40 15.82 -15.23
C PRO A 161 7.15 15.67 -13.89
N THR A 162 6.65 16.32 -12.85
CA THR A 162 7.07 16.09 -11.47
C THR A 162 5.87 16.28 -10.57
N GLY A 163 5.66 15.36 -9.63
CA GLY A 163 4.44 15.38 -8.84
C GLY A 163 4.31 14.21 -7.89
N PHE A 164 3.06 14.01 -7.47
CA PHE A 164 2.63 12.97 -6.55
C PHE A 164 1.47 12.19 -7.16
N GLY A 165 1.40 10.90 -6.87
CA GLY A 165 0.27 10.04 -7.23
C GLY A 165 -0.42 9.49 -5.99
N SER A 166 -1.73 9.23 -6.09
CA SER A 166 -2.48 8.52 -5.07
C SER A 166 -3.54 7.62 -5.69
N GLY A 167 -3.83 6.51 -5.01
CA GLY A 167 -4.85 5.57 -5.45
C GLY A 167 -5.30 4.65 -4.33
N LEU A 168 -6.36 3.90 -4.63
CA LEU A 168 -6.86 2.82 -3.80
C LEU A 168 -6.78 1.53 -4.62
N LEU A 169 -6.58 0.40 -3.95
CA LEU A 169 -6.41 -0.89 -4.61
C LEU A 169 -7.18 -1.98 -3.88
N ASP A 170 -7.72 -2.92 -4.63
CA ASP A 170 -8.31 -4.17 -4.14
C ASP A 170 -7.40 -5.34 -4.47
N VAL A 171 -7.35 -6.34 -3.61
CA VAL A 171 -6.74 -7.63 -3.92
C VAL A 171 -7.50 -8.28 -5.07
N ASP A 172 -6.75 -8.71 -6.10
CA ASP A 172 -7.32 -9.44 -7.22
C ASP A 172 -7.22 -10.96 -6.97
N THR A 173 -8.19 -11.48 -6.24
CA THR A 173 -8.29 -12.92 -5.92
C THR A 173 -8.40 -13.82 -7.16
N ASN A 174 -8.75 -13.28 -8.35
CA ASN A 174 -8.82 -14.05 -9.59
C ASN A 174 -7.47 -14.11 -10.35
N ALA A 175 -6.60 -13.11 -10.17
CA ALA A 175 -5.30 -13.06 -10.83
C ALA A 175 -4.22 -13.90 -10.13
N GLY A 176 -4.53 -14.43 -8.94
CA GLY A 176 -3.63 -15.24 -8.13
C GLY A 176 -2.58 -14.42 -7.37
N GLY A 177 -1.77 -15.14 -6.59
CA GLY A 177 -0.82 -14.58 -5.64
C GLY A 177 -0.92 -15.35 -4.33
N ILE A 178 0.21 -15.87 -3.84
CA ILE A 178 0.24 -16.69 -2.62
C ILE A 178 -0.19 -15.92 -1.36
N ALA A 179 -0.14 -14.58 -1.41
CA ALA A 179 -0.50 -13.68 -0.32
C ALA A 179 -1.92 -13.11 -0.42
N ASN A 180 -2.64 -13.28 -1.53
CA ASN A 180 -3.91 -12.59 -1.77
C ASN A 180 -4.92 -12.78 -0.62
N ALA A 181 -5.10 -14.02 -0.16
CA ALA A 181 -6.05 -14.34 0.91
C ALA A 181 -5.74 -13.67 2.26
N PHE A 182 -4.49 -13.23 2.46
CA PHE A 182 -4.07 -12.56 3.69
C PHE A 182 -4.29 -11.05 3.65
N PHE A 183 -4.34 -10.46 2.44
CA PHE A 183 -4.45 -9.03 2.22
C PHE A 183 -5.84 -8.56 1.76
N ASP A 184 -6.73 -9.49 1.36
CA ASP A 184 -8.15 -9.21 1.07
C ASP A 184 -8.89 -8.97 2.41
N THR A 185 -8.83 -7.72 2.87
CA THR A 185 -9.21 -7.32 4.22
C THR A 185 -10.33 -6.29 4.25
N ASN A 186 -10.55 -5.58 3.14
CA ASN A 186 -11.50 -4.49 2.98
C ASN A 186 -11.35 -3.45 4.11
N SER A 187 -10.10 -3.16 4.47
CA SER A 187 -9.73 -2.41 5.68
C SER A 187 -9.64 -0.89 5.48
N ILE A 188 -9.52 -0.43 4.24
CA ILE A 188 -9.44 0.98 3.90
C ILE A 188 -10.83 1.50 3.54
N VAL A 189 -11.29 2.52 4.25
CA VAL A 189 -12.56 3.17 3.91
C VAL A 189 -12.40 3.94 2.60
N ALA A 190 -13.21 3.60 1.59
CA ALA A 190 -13.29 4.36 0.35
C ALA A 190 -14.67 5.02 0.19
N ALA A 191 -14.68 6.16 -0.51
CA ALA A 191 -15.91 6.90 -0.77
C ALA A 191 -16.74 6.30 -1.93
N PHE A 192 -16.11 5.49 -2.78
CA PHE A 192 -16.70 4.87 -3.97
C PHE A 192 -16.32 3.38 -3.97
N GLY A 193 -17.08 2.51 -4.64
CA GLY A 193 -16.68 1.11 -4.83
C GLY A 193 -16.80 0.17 -3.62
N GLY A 194 -17.02 0.68 -2.41
CA GLY A 194 -16.97 -0.11 -1.16
C GLY A 194 -15.64 0.10 -0.44
N PRO A 195 -15.33 -0.60 0.66
CA PRO A 195 -14.00 -0.53 1.24
C PRO A 195 -12.96 -1.12 0.29
N ALA A 196 -11.72 -0.60 0.36
CA ALA A 196 -10.57 -1.10 -0.40
C ALA A 196 -9.61 -1.89 0.50
N ASP A 197 -8.67 -2.61 -0.09
CA ASP A 197 -7.64 -3.37 0.63
C ASP A 197 -6.38 -2.56 0.92
N PHE A 198 -6.04 -1.66 0.00
CA PHE A 198 -4.84 -0.84 0.08
C PHE A 198 -5.11 0.62 -0.30
N GLN A 199 -4.31 1.50 0.29
CA GLN A 199 -4.10 2.86 -0.16
C GLN A 199 -2.66 3.03 -0.60
N THR A 200 -2.43 3.66 -1.74
CA THR A 200 -1.09 3.97 -2.23
C THR A 200 -0.88 5.48 -2.41
N GLY A 201 0.33 5.93 -2.11
CA GLY A 201 0.85 7.25 -2.42
C GLY A 201 2.20 7.12 -3.12
N SER A 202 2.52 8.05 -4.01
CA SER A 202 3.79 8.07 -4.74
C SER A 202 4.29 9.48 -4.98
N SER A 203 5.57 9.60 -5.30
CA SER A 203 6.20 10.80 -5.86
C SER A 203 7.01 10.40 -7.08
N PHE A 204 7.07 11.27 -8.10
CA PHE A 204 7.77 10.99 -9.35
C PHE A 204 8.43 12.24 -9.93
N THR A 205 9.52 12.05 -10.67
CA THR A 205 10.23 13.12 -11.38
C THR A 205 10.95 12.60 -12.62
N ALA A 206 11.08 13.46 -13.63
CA ALA A 206 11.86 13.21 -14.85
C ALA A 206 13.33 13.67 -14.76
N LEU A 207 13.77 14.12 -13.58
CA LEU A 207 15.15 14.55 -13.36
C LEU A 207 16.05 13.30 -13.27
N ASN A 208 16.67 12.90 -14.38
CA ASN A 208 17.62 11.78 -14.52
C ASN A 208 16.96 10.39 -14.64
N PRO A 209 16.29 10.09 -15.78
CA PRO A 209 15.89 8.72 -16.10
C PRO A 209 17.10 7.79 -16.15
N VAL A 210 16.90 6.52 -15.78
CA VAL A 210 17.95 5.48 -15.87
C VAL A 210 18.27 5.19 -17.33
N TYR A 211 17.25 5.14 -18.18
CA TYR A 211 17.35 4.87 -19.61
C TYR A 211 16.80 6.04 -20.43
N PRO A 212 17.51 7.17 -20.51
CA PRO A 212 17.02 8.36 -21.23
C PRO A 212 16.70 8.11 -22.70
N SER A 213 17.42 7.18 -23.34
CA SER A 213 17.21 6.80 -24.75
C SER A 213 15.89 6.09 -25.01
N GLU A 214 15.25 5.57 -23.96
CA GLU A 214 14.00 4.83 -24.07
C GLU A 214 12.78 5.75 -23.88
N CYS A 215 12.99 7.05 -23.61
CA CYS A 215 11.88 7.95 -23.32
C CYS A 215 11.20 8.57 -24.54
N PRO A 216 9.84 8.64 -24.55
CA PRO A 216 8.87 8.12 -23.56
C PRO A 216 8.40 6.67 -23.81
N GLY A 217 8.98 5.95 -24.78
CA GLY A 217 8.54 4.63 -25.22
C GLY A 217 8.88 3.45 -24.27
N GLY A 218 9.66 3.69 -23.23
CA GLY A 218 10.11 2.70 -22.26
C GLY A 218 9.55 2.94 -20.85
N PRO A 219 9.49 1.89 -20.01
CA PRO A 219 8.98 1.94 -18.63
C PRO A 219 9.90 2.60 -17.60
N ALA A 220 10.97 3.31 -17.97
CA ALA A 220 11.96 3.81 -17.00
C ALA A 220 12.35 5.30 -17.20
N CYS A 221 11.34 6.10 -17.52
CA CYS A 221 11.46 7.51 -17.85
C CYS A 221 11.25 8.47 -16.68
N LEU A 222 10.43 8.07 -15.72
CA LEU A 222 10.36 8.72 -14.44
C LEU A 222 10.97 7.83 -13.39
N ARG A 223 11.48 8.49 -12.36
CA ARG A 223 11.92 7.85 -11.14
C ARG A 223 11.11 8.40 -9.98
N GLY A 224 10.85 7.54 -9.02
CA GLY A 224 10.00 7.90 -7.91
C GLY A 224 10.16 6.99 -6.71
N SER A 225 9.32 7.25 -5.72
CA SER A 225 9.10 6.42 -4.55
C SER A 225 7.61 6.32 -4.29
N ALA A 226 7.18 5.24 -3.66
CA ALA A 226 5.82 5.05 -3.20
C ALA A 226 5.77 4.43 -1.81
N ASP A 227 4.60 4.57 -1.20
CA ASP A 227 4.20 3.75 -0.08
C ASP A 227 2.83 3.16 -0.42
N ALA A 228 2.60 1.92 0.01
CA ALA A 228 1.31 1.28 -0.06
C ALA A 228 0.96 0.70 1.30
N THR A 229 -0.14 1.16 1.88
CA THR A 229 -0.63 0.73 3.18
C THR A 229 -1.79 -0.22 2.98
N GLY A 230 -1.69 -1.43 3.53
CA GLY A 230 -2.79 -2.38 3.64
C GLY A 230 -2.79 -3.01 5.02
N SER A 231 -3.68 -3.97 5.25
CA SER A 231 -3.63 -4.78 6.47
C SER A 231 -3.49 -6.26 6.10
N VAL A 232 -2.74 -6.99 6.91
CA VAL A 232 -2.67 -8.45 6.84
C VAL A 232 -3.58 -9.02 7.92
N ARG A 233 -4.43 -9.96 7.52
CA ARG A 233 -5.15 -10.85 8.42
C ARG A 233 -4.41 -12.18 8.53
N ASP A 234 -4.30 -12.73 9.73
CA ASP A 234 -3.90 -14.13 9.88
C ASP A 234 -5.08 -15.02 9.45
N ALA A 235 -4.94 -15.70 8.31
CA ALA A 235 -5.96 -16.60 7.79
C ALA A 235 -6.31 -17.77 8.76
N ARG A 236 -5.46 -18.04 9.78
CA ARG A 236 -5.74 -19.04 10.83
C ARG A 236 -6.63 -18.48 11.94
N ASN A 237 -6.82 -17.17 12.02
CA ASN A 237 -7.66 -16.53 13.03
C ASN A 237 -8.55 -15.45 12.39
N PRO A 238 -9.61 -15.85 11.66
CA PRO A 238 -10.46 -14.93 10.90
C PRO A 238 -11.28 -13.95 11.77
N GLU A 239 -11.28 -14.11 13.10
CA GLU A 239 -11.97 -13.23 14.06
C GLU A 239 -11.18 -11.95 14.40
N ASP A 240 -9.90 -11.86 14.03
CA ASP A 240 -9.13 -10.63 14.20
C ASP A 240 -9.44 -9.65 13.06
N VAL A 241 -10.47 -8.81 13.24
CA VAL A 241 -10.50 -7.33 13.09
C VAL A 241 -11.97 -6.91 13.14
N PRO A 242 -12.43 -6.40 14.29
CA PRO A 242 -12.29 -4.96 14.52
C PRO A 242 -11.29 -4.64 15.63
N GLU A 243 -10.49 -3.59 15.46
CA GLU A 243 -9.55 -3.12 16.50
C GLU A 243 -10.25 -3.04 17.87
N PRO A 244 -9.88 -3.88 18.86
CA PRO A 244 -10.53 -3.90 20.17
C PRO A 244 -10.43 -2.55 20.89
N ALA A 245 -9.42 -1.74 20.55
CA ALA A 245 -9.24 -0.41 21.11
C ALA A 245 -10.36 0.56 20.73
N THR A 246 -10.90 0.48 19.50
CA THR A 246 -11.87 1.46 19.00
C THR A 246 -13.26 1.21 19.56
N TYR A 247 -13.70 -0.04 19.66
CA TYR A 247 -14.94 -0.38 20.35
C TYR A 247 -14.83 -0.19 21.86
N PHE A 248 -13.69 -0.50 22.47
CA PHE A 248 -13.50 -0.27 23.90
C PHE A 248 -13.46 1.22 24.23
N LEU A 249 -12.79 2.07 23.42
CA LEU A 249 -12.80 3.52 23.60
C LEU A 249 -14.17 4.15 23.31
N MET A 250 -14.90 3.63 22.33
CA MET A 250 -16.27 4.07 22.04
C MET A 250 -17.24 3.67 23.16
N LEU A 251 -17.17 2.42 23.67
CA LEU A 251 -18.01 1.92 24.75
C LEU A 251 -17.62 2.53 26.12
N THR A 252 -16.34 2.76 26.38
CA THR A 252 -15.90 3.48 27.59
C THR A 252 -16.23 4.97 27.51
N GLY A 253 -16.15 5.59 26.33
CA GLY A 253 -16.60 6.96 26.08
C GLY A 253 -18.12 7.14 26.26
N LEU A 254 -18.92 6.24 25.70
CA LEU A 254 -20.38 6.22 25.88
C LEU A 254 -20.80 5.86 27.31
N GLY A 255 -20.10 4.91 27.95
CA GLY A 255 -20.32 4.58 29.37
C GLY A 255 -20.02 5.76 30.29
N ALA A 256 -18.94 6.50 30.04
CA ALA A 256 -18.60 7.70 30.80
C ALA A 256 -19.65 8.82 30.63
N LEU A 257 -20.20 9.01 29.42
CA LEU A 257 -21.28 9.97 29.18
C LEU A 257 -22.60 9.55 29.85
N GLY A 258 -22.91 8.25 29.87
CA GLY A 258 -24.06 7.69 30.60
C GLY A 258 -23.99 7.96 32.10
N PHE A 259 -22.83 7.75 32.73
CA PHE A 259 -22.65 8.01 34.17
C PHE A 259 -22.67 9.51 34.53
N VAL A 260 -22.16 10.40 33.68
CA VAL A 260 -22.21 11.86 33.92
C VAL A 260 -23.63 12.41 33.74
N SER A 261 -24.41 11.86 32.79
CA SER A 261 -25.81 12.27 32.60
C SER A 261 -26.75 11.76 33.71
N ALA A 262 -26.51 10.57 34.26
CA ALA A 262 -27.27 10.04 35.40
C ALA A 262 -27.01 10.82 36.70
N ARG A 263 -25.78 11.30 36.92
CA ARG A 263 -25.43 12.12 38.09
C ARG A 263 -26.00 13.54 38.07
N ARG A 264 -26.49 14.04 36.93
CA ARG A 264 -27.16 15.35 36.85
C ARG A 264 -28.66 15.29 37.13
N ARG A 265 -29.24 14.08 37.29
CA ARG A 265 -30.68 13.88 37.58
C ARG A 265 -30.96 13.26 38.96
N ALA A 266 -29.95 13.09 39.80
CA ALA A 266 -30.09 12.67 41.19
C ALA A 266 -29.73 13.81 42.14
#